data_AF-A0A7W3W3W2-F1
#
_entry.id   AF-A0A7W3W3W2-F1
#
_cell.length_a   1.000
_cell.length_b   1.000
_cell.length_c   1.000
_cell.angle_alpha   90.00
_cell.angle_beta   90.00
_cell.angle_gamma   90.00
#
_symmetry.space_group_name_H-M   'P 1'
#
loop_
_entity.id
_entity.type
_entity.pdbx_description
1 polymer ?
#
loop_
_entity_poly.entity_id
_entity_poly.type
_entity_poly.pdbx_seq_one_letter_code
_entity_poly.pdbx_strand_id
1 'polypeptide(L)'
;MDAVLTALDDAEPDAVTRYGRSAACLVLNAPVRLVDPAGREPYAGVSEEDTGRFAVDGYGRTLGASRVRATIGSAASSLSLWLSFPADDRLSAAAAQVQKHAPVRLAAKHWRRWTPGRDEAGYRSGKIPSPVAR
;
A
#
# COMPACT_ATOMS: atom_id res chain seq x y z
N MET A 1 -16.31 7.71 -10.89
CA MET A 1 -16.26 6.91 -9.65
C MET A 1 -17.66 6.65 -9.15
N ASP A 2 -18.51 7.69 -9.08
CA ASP A 2 -19.93 7.57 -8.73
C ASP A 2 -20.68 6.51 -9.53
N ALA A 3 -20.58 6.50 -10.86
CA ALA A 3 -21.28 5.51 -11.68
C ALA A 3 -20.93 4.04 -11.37
N VAL A 4 -19.71 3.75 -10.90
CA VAL A 4 -19.29 2.38 -10.53
C VAL A 4 -19.84 2.02 -9.15
N LEU A 5 -19.86 2.99 -8.22
CA LEU A 5 -20.44 2.78 -6.89
C LEU A 5 -21.96 2.65 -6.97
N THR A 6 -22.62 3.47 -7.79
CA THR A 6 -24.07 3.35 -8.07
C THR A 6 -24.40 2.01 -8.72
N ALA A 7 -23.64 1.55 -9.72
CA ALA A 7 -23.86 0.24 -10.33
C ALA A 7 -23.65 -0.95 -9.36
N LEU A 8 -22.87 -0.76 -8.28
CA LEU A 8 -22.71 -1.76 -7.22
C LEU A 8 -23.82 -1.70 -6.17
N ASP A 9 -24.41 -0.52 -5.95
CA ASP A 9 -25.55 -0.30 -5.06
C ASP A 9 -26.86 -0.81 -5.71
N ASP A 10 -27.00 -0.60 -7.02
CA ASP A 10 -28.12 -1.06 -7.85
C ASP A 10 -28.06 -2.56 -8.18
N ALA A 11 -26.87 -3.16 -8.07
CA ALA A 11 -26.71 -4.60 -8.21
C ALA A 11 -27.23 -5.30 -6.95
N GLU A 12 -28.52 -5.63 -6.91
CA GLU A 12 -29.03 -6.60 -5.95
C GLU A 12 -28.18 -7.88 -6.02
N PRO A 13 -27.85 -8.52 -4.88
CA PRO A 13 -26.96 -9.67 -4.88
C PRO A 13 -27.67 -10.91 -5.45
N ASP A 14 -27.77 -10.99 -6.78
CA ASP A 14 -28.35 -12.13 -7.51
C ASP A 14 -27.57 -13.43 -7.26
N ALA A 15 -26.30 -13.31 -6.84
CA ALA A 15 -25.44 -14.42 -6.47
C ALA A 15 -24.94 -14.26 -5.03
N VAL A 16 -25.62 -14.92 -4.09
CA VAL A 16 -25.13 -15.13 -2.72
C VAL A 16 -24.59 -16.54 -2.54
N THR A 17 -23.52 -16.68 -1.76
CA THR A 17 -23.08 -17.98 -1.25
C THR A 17 -24.20 -18.64 -0.44
N ARG A 18 -24.08 -19.94 -0.15
CA ARG A 18 -25.00 -20.69 0.75
C ARG A 18 -25.17 -20.07 2.16
N TYR A 19 -24.37 -19.06 2.50
CA TYR A 19 -24.40 -18.34 3.76
C TYR A 19 -24.93 -16.89 3.64
N GLY A 20 -25.58 -16.55 2.52
CA GLY A 20 -26.17 -15.22 2.29
C GLY A 20 -25.16 -14.09 2.04
N ARG A 21 -23.91 -14.43 1.70
CA ARG A 21 -22.84 -13.45 1.43
C ARG A 21 -22.67 -13.25 -0.08
N SER A 22 -22.48 -12.01 -0.55
CA SER A 22 -22.17 -11.72 -1.96
C SER A 22 -21.05 -12.63 -2.52
N ALA A 23 -21.25 -13.15 -3.73
CA ALA A 23 -20.29 -14.02 -4.41
C ALA A 23 -19.12 -13.23 -5.05
N ALA A 24 -19.19 -11.90 -5.07
CA ALA A 24 -18.20 -11.03 -5.70
C ALA A 24 -17.49 -10.11 -4.69
N CYS A 25 -16.31 -9.63 -5.07
CA CYS A 25 -15.51 -8.66 -4.32
C CYS A 25 -14.99 -7.60 -5.29
N LEU A 26 -15.21 -6.32 -4.96
CA LEU A 26 -14.63 -5.20 -5.67
C LEU A 26 -13.29 -4.81 -5.03
N VAL A 27 -12.25 -4.68 -5.85
CA VAL A 27 -10.95 -4.15 -5.41
C VAL A 27 -10.66 -2.89 -6.21
N LEU A 28 -10.53 -1.76 -5.52
CA LEU A 28 -10.10 -0.49 -6.08
C LEU A 28 -8.68 -0.18 -5.62
N ASN A 29 -7.80 0.19 -6.55
CA ASN A 29 -6.43 0.61 -6.26
C ASN A 29 -6.20 2.01 -6.83
N ALA A 30 -5.80 2.94 -5.98
CA ALA A 30 -5.38 4.28 -6.38
C ALA A 30 -3.88 4.43 -6.13
N PRO A 31 -3.05 4.69 -7.16
CA PRO A 31 -1.64 4.98 -6.97
C PRO A 31 -1.46 6.31 -6.24
N VAL A 32 -0.52 6.34 -5.30
CA VAL A 32 -0.11 7.57 -4.60
C VAL A 32 1.41 7.61 -4.54
N ARG A 33 1.98 8.79 -4.31
CA ARG A 33 3.42 8.94 -4.05
C ARG A 33 3.64 9.73 -2.77
N LEU A 34 4.63 9.31 -1.98
CA LEU A 34 5.13 10.12 -0.88
C LEU A 34 5.99 11.23 -1.47
N VAL A 35 5.72 12.45 -1.01
CA VAL A 35 6.38 13.67 -1.48
C VAL A 35 7.35 14.14 -0.41
N ASP A 36 8.56 14.50 -0.83
CA ASP A 36 9.53 15.18 0.01
C ASP A 36 9.03 16.61 0.30
N PRO A 37 8.78 16.98 1.57
CA PRO A 37 8.28 18.31 1.90
C PRO A 37 9.24 19.44 1.52
N ALA A 38 10.55 19.19 1.42
CA ALA A 38 11.52 20.21 1.05
C ALA A 38 11.45 20.55 -0.45
N GLY A 39 11.37 19.53 -1.31
CA GLY A 39 11.35 19.69 -2.76
C GLY A 39 9.96 19.72 -3.40
N ARG A 40 8.93 19.28 -2.67
CA ARG A 40 7.57 18.97 -3.19
C ARG A 40 7.54 17.97 -4.34
N GLU A 41 8.63 17.23 -4.51
CA GLU A 41 8.77 16.16 -5.49
C GLU A 41 8.64 14.79 -4.81
N PRO A 42 8.22 13.74 -5.55
CA PRO A 42 8.31 12.37 -5.05
C PRO A 42 9.72 12.03 -4.60
N TYR A 43 9.85 11.22 -3.55
CA TYR A 43 11.17 10.76 -3.10
C TYR A 43 11.91 10.01 -4.23
N ALA A 44 13.10 10.49 -4.59
CA ALA A 44 13.96 9.84 -5.58
C ALA A 44 14.36 8.42 -5.12
N GLY A 45 14.33 7.46 -6.06
CA GLY A 45 14.61 6.05 -5.80
C GLY A 45 13.46 5.29 -5.13
N VAL A 46 12.26 5.88 -5.07
CA VAL A 46 11.06 5.29 -4.46
C VAL A 46 9.95 5.20 -5.52
N SER A 47 10.14 4.29 -6.47
CA SER A 47 9.14 3.95 -7.49
C SER A 47 9.17 2.47 -7.87
N GLU A 48 8.11 2.00 -8.54
CA GLU A 48 8.09 0.64 -9.06
C GLU A 48 9.05 0.47 -10.23
N GLU A 49 9.34 1.53 -10.97
CA GLU A 49 10.36 1.54 -12.03
C GLU A 49 11.77 1.34 -11.45
N ASP A 50 12.10 2.04 -10.35
CA ASP A 50 13.40 1.93 -9.67
C ASP A 50 13.68 0.52 -9.11
N THR A 51 12.63 -0.30 -8.98
CA THR A 51 12.72 -1.63 -8.40
C THR A 51 12.37 -2.75 -9.38
N GLY A 52 12.39 -2.46 -10.69
CA GLY A 52 12.11 -3.44 -11.74
C GLY A 52 10.71 -4.05 -11.63
N ARG A 53 9.77 -3.32 -11.02
CA ARG A 53 8.39 -3.74 -10.73
C ARG A 53 8.33 -5.06 -9.94
N PHE A 54 9.28 -5.28 -9.04
CA PHE A 54 9.33 -6.49 -8.22
C PHE A 54 8.04 -6.70 -7.41
N ALA A 55 7.39 -7.85 -7.58
CA ALA A 55 6.19 -8.21 -6.84
C ALA A 55 6.53 -8.54 -5.38
N VAL A 56 5.98 -7.78 -4.44
CA VAL A 56 6.20 -7.97 -3.00
C VAL A 56 5.36 -9.11 -2.44
N ASP A 57 4.16 -9.29 -2.98
CA ASP A 57 3.21 -10.33 -2.58
C ASP A 57 2.30 -10.74 -3.75
N GLY A 58 1.45 -11.75 -3.51
CA GLY A 58 0.45 -12.21 -4.47
C GLY A 58 -0.80 -11.33 -4.56
N TYR A 59 -0.84 -10.16 -3.91
CA TYR A 59 -1.99 -9.27 -3.85
C TYR A 59 -1.83 -8.01 -4.72
N GLY A 60 -0.85 -8.01 -5.62
CA GLY A 60 -0.60 -6.90 -6.55
C GLY A 60 0.20 -5.76 -5.92
N ARG A 61 0.85 -5.98 -4.78
CA ARG A 61 1.80 -5.01 -4.24
C ARG A 61 3.13 -5.11 -5.00
N THR A 62 3.60 -3.96 -5.46
CA THR A 62 4.89 -3.81 -6.12
C THR A 62 5.84 -3.04 -5.20
N LEU A 63 7.11 -3.40 -5.18
CA LEU A 63 8.11 -2.67 -4.39
C LEU A 63 8.23 -1.23 -4.93
N GLY A 64 8.52 -0.27 -4.06
CA GLY A 64 8.64 1.15 -4.42
C GLY A 64 7.31 1.86 -4.72
N ALA A 65 6.25 1.15 -5.09
CA ALA A 65 4.92 1.73 -5.26
C ALA A 65 4.26 2.03 -3.90
N SER A 66 3.55 3.16 -3.83
CA SER A 66 2.58 3.43 -2.76
C SER A 66 1.16 3.43 -3.35
N ARG A 67 0.21 2.88 -2.61
CA ARG A 67 -1.18 2.71 -3.05
C ARG A 67 -2.17 2.86 -1.90
N VAL A 68 -3.33 3.41 -2.22
CA VAL A 68 -4.55 3.28 -1.41
C VAL A 68 -5.37 2.15 -2.03
N ARG A 69 -5.68 1.11 -1.25
CA ARG A 69 -6.45 -0.03 -1.71
C ARG A 69 -7.73 -0.17 -0.91
N ALA A 70 -8.87 -0.10 -1.58
CA ALA A 70 -10.16 -0.46 -1.00
C ALA A 70 -10.55 -1.86 -1.49
N THR A 71 -10.94 -2.73 -0.57
CA THR A 71 -11.53 -4.04 -0.87
C THR A 71 -12.93 -4.05 -0.27
N ILE A 72 -13.93 -4.11 -1.13
CA ILE A 72 -15.34 -4.15 -0.77
C ILE A 72 -15.82 -5.56 -1.08
N GLY A 73 -15.92 -6.39 -0.06
CA GLY A 73 -16.25 -7.80 -0.17
C GLY A 73 -17.34 -8.22 0.80
N SER A 74 -17.73 -9.48 0.69
CA SER A 74 -18.94 -10.02 1.32
C SER A 74 -18.83 -10.40 2.80
N ALA A 75 -17.62 -10.37 3.36
CA ALA A 75 -17.36 -10.66 4.77
C ALA A 75 -16.96 -9.42 5.58
N ALA A 76 -16.23 -8.51 4.92
CA ALA A 76 -15.75 -7.27 5.49
C ALA A 76 -15.32 -6.35 4.34
N SER A 77 -15.52 -5.05 4.52
CA SER A 77 -14.86 -4.04 3.72
C SER A 77 -13.60 -3.59 4.43
N SER A 78 -12.53 -3.35 3.68
CA SER A 78 -11.26 -2.88 4.21
C SER A 78 -10.66 -1.79 3.34
N LEU A 79 -10.03 -0.83 4.00
CA LEU A 79 -9.18 0.18 3.37
C LEU A 79 -7.75 -0.02 3.87
N SER A 80 -6.81 -0.17 2.95
CA SER A 80 -5.40 -0.38 3.21
C SER A 80 -4.56 0.73 2.61
N LEU A 81 -3.55 1.17 3.36
CA LEU A 81 -2.49 2.04 2.86
C LEU A 81 -1.22 1.22 2.70
N TRP A 82 -0.72 1.14 1.48
CA TRP A 82 0.58 0.57 1.18
C TRP A 82 1.53 1.70 0.90
N LEU A 83 2.50 1.89 1.78
CA LEU A 83 3.46 2.98 1.69
C LEU A 83 4.86 2.42 1.48
N SER A 84 5.55 2.99 0.50
CA SER A 84 6.98 2.76 0.25
C SER A 84 7.74 4.01 0.63
N PHE A 85 8.72 3.85 1.51
CA PHE A 85 9.55 4.94 2.04
C PHE A 85 10.98 4.82 1.49
N PRO A 86 11.76 5.92 1.48
CA PRO A 86 13.20 5.85 1.28
C PRO A 86 13.84 4.85 2.25
N ALA A 87 14.79 4.05 1.77
CA ALA A 87 15.46 3.03 2.59
C ALA A 87 16.72 3.55 3.32
N ASP A 88 17.11 4.79 3.03
CA ASP A 88 18.29 5.49 3.53
C ASP A 88 17.95 6.43 4.70
N ASP A 89 18.86 7.37 4.96
CA ASP A 89 18.86 8.37 6.02
C ASP A 89 17.58 9.22 6.05
N ARG A 90 16.86 9.31 4.91
CA ARG A 90 15.60 10.05 4.77
C ARG A 90 14.41 9.34 5.42
N LEU A 91 14.52 8.04 5.71
CA LEU A 91 13.43 7.19 6.22
C LEU A 91 12.73 7.79 7.45
N SER A 92 13.50 8.18 8.47
CA SER A 92 12.94 8.65 9.74
C SER A 92 12.13 9.93 9.58
N ALA A 93 12.64 10.88 8.79
CA ALA A 93 11.94 12.14 8.51
C ALA A 93 10.67 11.89 7.68
N ALA A 94 10.76 11.07 6.63
CA ALA A 94 9.61 10.72 5.80
C ALA A 94 8.50 10.02 6.59
N ALA A 95 8.87 9.06 7.44
CA ALA A 95 7.94 8.33 8.29
C ALA A 95 7.29 9.24 9.35
N ALA A 96 8.06 10.15 9.96
CA ALA A 96 7.54 11.12 10.93
C ALA A 96 6.53 12.07 10.27
N GLN A 97 6.81 12.52 9.05
CA GLN A 97 5.89 13.38 8.30
C GLN A 97 4.57 12.67 8.00
N VAL A 98 4.63 11.42 7.51
CA VAL A 98 3.41 10.63 7.31
C VAL A 98 2.67 10.44 8.64
N GLN A 99 3.38 10.08 9.72
CA GLN A 99 2.75 9.87 11.03
C GLN A 99 2.06 11.13 11.57
N LYS A 100 2.59 12.32 11.28
CA LYS A 100 2.00 13.61 11.68
C LYS A 100 0.68 13.91 10.98
N HIS A 101 0.52 13.47 9.73
CA HIS A 101 -0.62 13.82 8.87
C HIS A 101 -1.59 12.67 8.63
N ALA A 102 -1.20 11.42 8.89
CA ALA A 102 -2.06 10.27 8.72
C ALA A 102 -3.13 10.20 9.83
N PRO A 103 -4.37 9.80 9.51
CA PRO A 103 -5.43 9.62 10.50
C PRO A 103 -5.24 8.37 11.38
N VAL A 104 -4.17 7.59 11.14
CA VAL A 104 -3.85 6.36 11.86
C VAL A 104 -2.37 6.31 12.24
N ARG A 105 -2.05 5.58 13.32
CA ARG A 105 -0.66 5.34 13.69
C ARG A 105 -0.02 4.25 12.83
N LEU A 106 1.19 4.51 12.36
CA LEU A 106 2.02 3.54 11.66
C LEU A 106 2.45 2.46 12.67
N ALA A 107 2.00 1.22 12.47
CA ALA A 107 2.26 0.16 13.44
C ALA A 107 3.70 -0.35 13.34
N ALA A 108 4.37 -0.47 14.49
CA ALA A 108 5.76 -0.92 14.59
C ALA A 108 6.03 -2.29 13.94
N LYS A 109 5.03 -3.17 13.86
CA LYS A 109 5.17 -4.54 13.33
C LYS A 109 5.22 -4.62 11.80
N HIS A 110 4.90 -3.56 11.07
CA HIS A 110 4.77 -3.58 9.60
C HIS A 110 6.01 -3.08 8.85
N TRP A 111 7.05 -2.64 9.57
CA TRP A 111 8.25 -2.12 8.95
C TRP A 111 9.16 -3.23 8.42
N ARG A 112 9.47 -3.13 7.12
CA ARG A 112 10.42 -4.00 6.44
C ARG A 112 11.32 -3.16 5.54
N ARG A 113 12.62 -3.42 5.58
CA ARG A 113 13.59 -2.92 4.61
C ARG A 113 13.77 -3.97 3.52
N TRP A 114 13.68 -3.54 2.27
CA TRP A 114 13.98 -4.37 1.12
C TRP A 114 15.37 -4.03 0.60
N THR A 115 16.20 -5.04 0.41
CA THR A 115 17.56 -4.89 -0.10
C THR A 115 17.72 -5.73 -1.37
N PRO A 116 18.38 -5.22 -2.42
CA PRO A 116 18.74 -6.04 -3.58
C PRO A 116 19.49 -7.30 -3.17
N GLY A 117 19.21 -8.41 -3.85
CA GLY A 117 20.00 -9.63 -3.76
C GLY A 117 21.38 -9.44 -4.40
N ARG A 118 22.34 -10.33 -4.07
CA ARG A 118 23.71 -10.26 -4.60
C ARG A 118 23.80 -10.31 -6.12
N ASP A 119 22.86 -11.01 -6.76
CA ASP A 119 22.85 -11.22 -8.21
C ASP A 119 21.84 -10.30 -8.92
N GLU A 120 21.32 -9.28 -8.21
CA GLU A 120 20.27 -8.34 -8.66
C GLU A 120 18.96 -9.01 -9.15
N ALA A 121 18.86 -10.34 -9.11
CA ALA A 121 17.72 -11.13 -9.55
C ALA A 121 16.45 -10.96 -8.68
N GLY A 122 16.50 -10.13 -7.64
CA GLY A 122 15.34 -9.85 -6.79
C GLY A 122 15.72 -9.14 -5.50
N TYR A 123 14.76 -9.08 -4.57
CA TYR A 123 14.91 -8.39 -3.29
C TYR A 123 14.71 -9.33 -2.10
N ARG A 124 15.40 -9.03 -1.00
CA ARG A 124 15.22 -9.67 0.30
C ARG A 124 14.59 -8.70 1.27
N SER A 125 13.60 -9.15 2.05
CA SER A 125 12.99 -8.34 3.10
C SER A 125 13.59 -8.66 4.46
N GLY A 126 13.98 -7.63 5.21
CA GLY A 126 14.35 -7.72 6.63
C GLY A 126 13.40 -6.88 7.49
N LYS A 127 12.95 -7.40 8.63
CA LYS A 127 12.20 -6.59 9.61
C LYS A 127 13.13 -5.52 10.19
N ILE A 128 12.61 -4.32 10.37
CA ILE A 128 13.32 -3.22 11.04
C ILE A 128 12.43 -2.68 12.17
N PRO A 129 13.01 -2.05 13.22
CA PRO A 129 12.21 -1.33 14.20
C PRO A 129 11.45 -0.16 13.55
N SER A 130 10.45 0.36 14.26
CA SER A 130 9.74 1.57 13.83
C SER A 130 10.73 2.75 13.71
N PRO A 131 10.80 3.43 12.56
CA PRO A 131 11.64 4.61 12.38
C PRO A 131 11.01 5.88 12.98
N VAL A 132 9.71 5.83 13.29
CA VAL A 132 9.04 6.81 14.14
C VAL A 132 9.10 6.27 15.57
N ALA A 133 9.90 6.92 16.42
CA ALA A 133 9.92 6.65 17.84
C ALA A 133 8.51 6.86 18.44
N ARG A 134 8.20 6.13 19.51
CA ARG A 134 6.95 6.31 20.25
C ARG A 134 6.96 7.61 21.04
#